data_AF-A0A968JP16-F1
#
_entry.id   AF-A0A968JP16-F1
#
_cell.length_a   1.000
_cell.length_b   1.000
_cell.length_c   1.000
_cell.angle_alpha   90.00
_cell.angle_beta   90.00
_cell.angle_gamma   90.00
#
_symmetry.space_group_name_H-M   'P 1'
#
loop_
_entity.id
_entity.type
_entity.pdbx_description
1 polymer ?
#
loop_
_entity_poly.entity_id
_entity_poly.type
_entity_poly.pdbx_seq_one_letter_code
_entity_poly.pdbx_strand_id
1 'polypeptide(L)'
;SCTLENEVFQFCLEIPMALGTVGGLTKSHPLARRSLEILGKPNAVELMEIIATVGLAQNFAAIKSLITTGIQQGHMKMHLKNILHHLGAHNGETEATEAYFSDKVVSFNEVRNFLAALRADKQP
;
A
#
# COMPACT_ATOMS: atom_id res chain seq x y z
N SER A 1 19.54 2.27 5.53
CA SER A 1 19.40 1.78 6.91
C SER A 1 18.16 2.38 7.55
N CYS A 2 17.70 1.82 8.68
CA CYS A 2 16.52 2.28 9.40
C CYS A 2 16.78 2.15 10.91
N THR A 3 16.67 3.23 11.67
CA THR A 3 16.94 3.26 13.12
C THR A 3 15.88 4.09 13.86
N LEU A 4 15.68 3.78 15.13
CA LEU A 4 14.81 4.51 16.05
C LEU A 4 15.61 4.79 17.33
N GLU A 5 16.02 6.04 17.51
CA GLU A 5 16.83 6.49 18.64
C GLU A 5 16.29 7.81 19.17
N ASN A 6 16.15 7.96 20.49
CA ASN A 6 15.63 9.17 21.14
C ASN A 6 14.28 9.65 20.55
N GLU A 7 13.36 8.73 20.28
CA GLU A 7 12.05 8.99 19.63
C GLU A 7 12.12 9.57 18.21
N VAL A 8 13.30 9.60 17.60
CA VAL A 8 13.50 10.03 16.21
C VAL A 8 13.64 8.81 15.31
N PHE A 9 12.73 8.71 14.34
CA PHE A 9 12.81 7.71 13.28
C PHE A 9 13.72 8.20 12.16
N GLN A 10 14.83 7.52 11.92
CA GLN A 10 15.75 7.81 10.84
C GLN A 10 15.66 6.72 9.76
N PHE A 11 15.47 7.18 8.53
CA PHE A 11 15.41 6.32 7.36
C PHE A 11 16.37 6.81 6.27
N CYS A 12 17.28 5.93 5.84
CA CYS A 12 18.36 6.27 4.93
C CYS A 12 18.39 5.32 3.73
N LEU A 13 18.68 5.88 2.57
CA LEU A 13 18.79 5.18 1.30
C LEU A 13 20.13 5.55 0.64
N GLU A 14 20.91 4.54 0.29
CA GLU A 14 22.16 4.68 -0.46
C GLU A 14 22.05 3.80 -1.69
N ILE A 15 22.21 4.38 -2.88
CA ILE A 15 22.07 3.67 -4.15
C ILE A 15 23.14 4.20 -5.12
N PRO A 16 23.90 3.33 -5.80
CA PRO A 16 24.75 3.76 -6.90
C PRO A 16 23.89 4.21 -8.08
N MET A 17 24.05 5.45 -8.51
CA MET A 17 23.35 6.01 -9.67
C MET A 17 24.34 6.62 -10.65
N ALA A 18 24.08 6.42 -11.95
CA ALA A 18 24.86 7.01 -13.02
C ALA A 18 23.92 7.83 -13.90
N LEU A 19 23.80 9.13 -13.59
CA LEU A 19 22.93 10.05 -14.28
C LEU A 19 23.72 11.16 -14.97
N GLY A 20 23.17 11.67 -16.06
CA GLY A 20 23.72 12.81 -16.79
C GLY A 20 22.63 13.84 -17.09
N THR A 21 22.98 15.11 -16.98
CA THR A 21 22.07 16.24 -17.27
C THR A 21 22.37 16.92 -18.60
N VAL A 22 23.40 16.44 -19.31
CA VAL A 22 23.87 17.00 -20.58
C VAL A 22 24.04 15.89 -21.62
N GLY A 23 23.47 16.10 -22.81
CA GLY A 23 23.66 15.23 -23.97
C GLY A 23 22.66 14.08 -24.09
N GLY A 24 22.61 13.46 -25.26
CA GLY A 24 21.67 12.37 -25.56
C GLY A 24 20.20 12.79 -25.43
N LEU A 25 19.38 11.89 -24.86
CA LEU A 25 17.92 12.03 -24.75
C LEU A 25 17.49 13.21 -23.85
N THR A 26 18.28 13.59 -22.85
CA THR A 26 17.94 14.69 -21.94
C THR A 26 17.89 16.05 -22.64
N LYS A 27 18.59 16.17 -23.78
CA LYS A 27 18.58 17.37 -24.62
C LYS A 27 17.69 17.22 -25.87
N SER A 28 17.65 16.03 -26.48
CA SER A 28 16.91 15.81 -27.73
C SER A 28 15.42 15.55 -27.52
N HIS A 29 15.00 14.96 -26.40
CA HIS A 29 13.59 14.67 -26.13
C HIS A 29 12.90 15.86 -25.46
N PRO A 30 11.83 16.45 -26.05
CA PRO A 30 11.17 17.64 -25.52
C PRO A 30 10.70 17.51 -24.07
N LEU A 31 10.14 16.36 -23.70
CA LEU A 31 9.68 16.12 -22.32
C LEU A 31 10.84 16.05 -21.32
N ALA A 32 11.92 15.34 -21.63
CA ALA A 32 13.05 15.20 -20.71
C ALA A 32 13.71 16.57 -20.45
N ARG A 33 13.85 17.37 -21.51
CA ARG A 33 14.34 18.74 -21.42
C ARG A 33 13.44 19.60 -20.53
N ARG A 34 12.11 19.58 -20.76
CA ARG A 34 11.15 20.33 -19.94
C ARG A 34 11.15 19.88 -18.48
N SER A 35 11.27 18.58 -18.21
CA SER A 35 11.37 18.08 -16.83
C SER A 35 12.59 18.64 -16.10
N LEU A 36 13.75 18.71 -16.76
CA LEU A 36 14.94 19.35 -16.18
C LEU A 36 14.76 20.87 -16.00
N GLU A 37 14.06 21.54 -16.92
CA GLU A 37 13.72 22.96 -16.78
C GLU A 37 12.80 23.23 -15.57
N ILE A 38 11.78 22.38 -15.35
CA ILE A 38 10.89 22.45 -14.18
C ILE A 38 11.68 22.24 -12.88
N LEU A 39 12.66 21.34 -12.88
CA LEU A 39 13.54 21.08 -11.74
C LEU A 39 14.61 22.18 -11.51
N GLY A 40 14.63 23.24 -12.31
CA GLY A 40 15.61 24.32 -12.16
C GLY A 40 16.99 24.03 -12.79
N LYS A 41 17.06 23.09 -13.73
CA LYS A 41 18.28 22.65 -14.43
C LYS A 41 19.39 22.19 -13.48
N PRO A 42 19.14 21.18 -12.65
CA PRO A 42 20.16 20.65 -11.75
C PRO A 42 21.35 20.09 -12.53
N ASN A 43 22.53 20.08 -11.91
CA ASN A 43 23.66 19.28 -12.37
C ASN A 43 23.44 17.79 -12.07
N ALA A 44 24.32 16.91 -12.56
CA ALA A 44 24.14 15.47 -12.42
C ALA A 44 24.10 15.01 -10.94
N VAL A 45 24.91 15.63 -10.07
CA VAL A 45 24.97 15.31 -8.65
C VAL A 45 23.67 15.74 -7.97
N GLU A 46 23.23 16.97 -8.19
CA GLU A 46 21.95 17.48 -7.68
C GLU A 46 20.76 16.62 -8.14
N LEU A 47 20.76 16.19 -9.41
CA LEU A 47 19.71 15.33 -9.93
C LEU A 47 19.70 13.95 -9.23
N MET A 48 20.89 13.38 -8.97
CA MET A 48 21.01 12.14 -8.19
C MET A 48 20.47 12.31 -6.78
N GLU A 49 20.79 13.41 -6.08
CA GLU A 49 20.26 13.69 -4.74
C GLU A 49 18.74 13.86 -4.72
N ILE A 50 18.18 14.57 -5.71
CA ILE A 50 16.73 14.72 -5.88
C ILE A 50 16.07 13.35 -6.05
N ILE A 51 16.61 12.51 -6.94
CA ILE A 51 16.04 11.18 -7.20
C ILE A 51 16.16 10.26 -5.98
N ALA A 52 17.29 10.27 -5.27
CA ALA A 52 17.45 9.51 -4.04
C ALA A 52 16.43 9.94 -2.98
N THR A 53 16.22 11.25 -2.82
CA THR A 53 15.25 11.83 -1.88
C THR A 53 13.82 11.43 -2.25
N VAL A 54 13.44 11.54 -3.52
CA VAL A 54 12.14 11.10 -4.02
C VAL A 54 11.94 9.61 -3.80
N GLY A 55 12.95 8.78 -4.08
CA GLY A 55 12.91 7.34 -3.85
C GLY A 55 12.72 6.99 -2.37
N LEU A 56 13.43 7.69 -1.47
CA LEU A 56 13.27 7.54 -0.02
C LEU A 56 11.85 7.92 0.42
N ALA A 57 11.33 9.05 -0.05
CA ALA A 57 9.97 9.50 0.25
C ALA A 57 8.90 8.52 -0.28
N GLN A 58 9.09 7.99 -1.49
CA GLN A 58 8.20 6.99 -2.08
C GLN A 58 8.20 5.70 -1.26
N ASN A 59 9.37 5.22 -0.84
CA ASN A 59 9.47 4.02 -0.01
C ASN A 59 8.82 4.23 1.36
N PHE A 60 9.07 5.37 2.00
CA PHE A 60 8.43 5.73 3.26
C PHE A 60 6.90 5.79 3.13
N ALA A 61 6.38 6.44 2.08
CA ALA A 61 4.96 6.50 1.81
C ALA A 61 4.34 5.11 1.60
N ALA A 62 5.02 4.23 0.87
CA ALA A 62 4.58 2.86 0.65
C ALA A 62 4.48 2.07 1.96
N ILE A 63 5.53 2.10 2.80
CA ILE A 63 5.52 1.43 4.10
C ILE A 63 4.42 2.00 4.99
N LYS A 64 4.33 3.35 5.09
CA LYS A 64 3.27 4.02 5.85
C LYS A 64 1.88 3.55 5.41
N SER A 65 1.66 3.48 4.11
CA SER A 65 0.41 3.01 3.52
C SER A 65 0.07 1.58 3.95
N LEU A 66 1.04 0.66 3.90
CA LEU A 66 0.88 -0.74 4.31
C LEU A 66 0.52 -0.91 5.79
N ILE A 67 1.03 -0.03 6.66
CA ILE A 67 0.74 -0.06 8.10
C ILE A 67 -0.47 0.80 8.50
N THR A 68 -1.07 1.55 7.57
CA THR A 68 -2.27 2.33 7.88
C THR A 68 -3.51 1.45 8.00
N THR A 69 -4.38 1.82 8.93
CA THR A 69 -5.64 1.12 9.18
C THR A 69 -6.56 1.08 7.95
N GLY A 70 -6.53 2.11 7.09
CA GLY A 70 -7.39 2.18 5.91
C GLY A 70 -7.17 1.04 4.92
N ILE A 71 -5.90 0.73 4.59
CA ILE A 71 -5.58 -0.38 3.69
C ILE A 71 -5.90 -1.72 4.35
N GLN A 72 -5.55 -1.88 5.62
CA GLN A 72 -5.81 -3.12 6.36
C GLN A 72 -7.32 -3.39 6.46
N GLN A 73 -8.13 -2.40 6.83
CA GLN A 73 -9.59 -2.53 6.90
C GLN A 73 -10.21 -2.84 5.53
N GLY A 74 -9.75 -2.16 4.47
CA GLY A 74 -10.19 -2.45 3.10
C GLY A 74 -9.88 -3.87 2.66
N HIS A 75 -8.65 -4.34 2.93
CA HIS A 75 -8.22 -5.70 2.64
C HIS A 75 -9.04 -6.72 3.43
N MET A 76 -9.27 -6.51 4.72
CA MET A 76 -10.06 -7.43 5.55
C MET A 76 -11.53 -7.48 5.12
N LYS A 77 -12.13 -6.36 4.71
CA LYS A 77 -13.48 -6.33 4.14
C LYS A 77 -13.56 -7.15 2.85
N MET A 78 -12.58 -7.00 1.96
CA MET A 78 -12.49 -7.81 0.74
C MET A 78 -12.26 -9.30 1.07
N HIS A 79 -11.39 -9.59 2.03
CA HIS A 79 -11.07 -10.95 2.48
C HIS A 79 -12.32 -11.67 3.01
N LEU A 80 -13.11 -11.01 3.87
CA LEU A 80 -14.38 -11.54 4.37
C LEU A 80 -15.34 -11.85 3.22
N LYS A 81 -15.52 -10.92 2.28
CA LYS A 81 -16.36 -11.14 1.10
C LYS A 81 -15.90 -12.32 0.25
N ASN A 82 -14.60 -12.51 0.09
CA ASN A 82 -14.05 -13.65 -0.65
C ASN A 82 -14.35 -14.98 0.06
N ILE A 83 -14.23 -15.03 1.39
CA ILE A 83 -14.59 -16.23 2.17
C ILE A 83 -16.08 -16.53 2.03
N LEU A 84 -16.93 -15.52 2.19
CA LEU A 84 -18.39 -15.67 2.06
C LEU A 84 -18.80 -16.15 0.67
N HIS A 85 -18.18 -15.59 -0.38
CA HIS A 85 -18.37 -16.06 -1.74
C HIS A 85 -17.93 -17.53 -1.92
N HIS A 86 -16.77 -17.90 -1.38
CA HIS A 86 -16.28 -19.30 -1.42
C HIS A 86 -17.23 -20.27 -0.69
N LEU A 87 -17.85 -19.83 0.41
CA LEU A 87 -18.82 -20.62 1.18
C LEU A 87 -20.26 -20.55 0.63
N GLY A 88 -20.46 -19.86 -0.50
CA GLY A 88 -21.76 -19.72 -1.15
C GLY A 88 -22.79 -18.95 -0.31
N ALA A 89 -22.36 -17.93 0.43
CA ALA A 89 -23.26 -17.14 1.28
C ALA A 89 -24.22 -16.28 0.44
N HIS A 90 -25.50 -16.25 0.82
CA HIS A 90 -26.50 -15.39 0.18
C HIS A 90 -26.55 -13.99 0.84
N ASN A 91 -27.24 -13.02 0.23
CA ASN A 91 -27.23 -11.61 0.69
C ASN A 91 -27.52 -11.44 2.20
N GLY A 92 -28.59 -12.07 2.71
CA GLY A 92 -28.90 -12.00 4.14
C GLY A 92 -27.87 -12.66 5.08
N GLU A 93 -27.12 -13.68 4.62
CA GLU A 93 -26.00 -14.26 5.38
C GLU A 93 -24.78 -13.32 5.36
N THR A 94 -24.54 -12.69 4.21
CA THR A 94 -23.46 -11.71 4.03
C THR A 94 -23.64 -10.52 4.94
N GLU A 95 -24.83 -9.90 4.97
CA GLU A 95 -25.10 -8.73 5.83
C GLU A 95 -24.94 -9.07 7.31
N ALA A 96 -25.48 -10.21 7.76
CA ALA A 96 -25.35 -10.64 9.15
C ALA A 96 -23.90 -10.93 9.54
N THR A 97 -23.12 -11.54 8.64
CA THR A 97 -21.71 -11.85 8.88
C THR A 97 -20.84 -10.59 8.85
N GLU A 98 -21.07 -9.67 7.91
CA GLU A 98 -20.39 -8.37 7.87
C GLU A 98 -20.63 -7.56 9.16
N ALA A 99 -21.85 -7.58 9.70
CA ALA A 99 -22.17 -6.93 10.97
C ALA A 99 -21.41 -7.58 12.15
N TYR A 100 -21.40 -8.91 12.24
CA TYR A 100 -20.73 -9.63 13.34
C TYR A 100 -19.21 -9.47 13.35
N PHE A 101 -18.57 -9.38 12.17
CA PHE A 101 -17.12 -9.23 12.02
C PHE A 101 -16.65 -7.77 11.87
N SER A 102 -17.50 -6.79 12.11
CA SER A 102 -17.17 -5.36 11.93
C SER A 102 -16.01 -4.87 12.81
N ASP A 103 -15.83 -5.48 13.98
CA ASP A 103 -14.82 -5.17 14.99
C ASP A 103 -13.95 -6.38 15.37
N LYS A 104 -14.07 -7.50 14.64
CA LYS A 104 -13.35 -8.76 14.92
C LYS A 104 -12.32 -9.08 13.85
N VAL A 105 -11.29 -9.82 14.26
CA VAL A 105 -10.34 -10.42 13.31
C VAL A 105 -11.09 -11.49 12.50
N VAL A 106 -10.96 -11.43 11.19
CA VAL A 106 -11.60 -12.40 10.29
C VAL A 106 -10.66 -13.59 10.10
N SER A 107 -11.12 -14.78 10.41
CA SER A 107 -10.47 -16.03 10.04
C SER A 107 -11.43 -16.96 9.30
N PHE A 108 -10.90 -17.77 8.37
CA PHE A 108 -11.72 -18.68 7.58
C PHE A 108 -12.57 -19.63 8.45
N ASN A 109 -11.97 -20.18 9.52
CA ASN A 109 -12.65 -21.11 10.41
C ASN A 109 -13.78 -20.44 11.20
N GLU A 110 -13.56 -19.23 11.73
CA GLU A 110 -14.60 -18.51 12.48
C GLU A 110 -15.75 -18.09 11.57
N VAL A 111 -15.46 -17.60 10.37
CA VAL A 111 -16.50 -17.24 9.38
C VAL A 111 -17.31 -18.47 9.00
N ARG A 112 -16.66 -19.62 8.74
CA ARG A 112 -17.35 -20.88 8.44
C ARG A 112 -18.23 -21.33 9.59
N ASN A 113 -17.74 -21.28 10.82
CA ASN A 113 -18.49 -21.72 12.00
C ASN A 113 -19.69 -20.80 12.27
N PHE A 114 -19.51 -19.48 12.13
CA PHE A 114 -20.58 -18.50 12.28
C PHE A 114 -21.65 -18.69 11.20
N LEU A 115 -21.25 -18.90 9.94
CA LEU A 115 -22.16 -19.15 8.83
C LEU A 115 -22.93 -20.47 9.01
N ALA A 116 -22.27 -21.52 9.51
CA ALA A 116 -22.93 -22.79 9.83
C ALA A 116 -23.97 -22.63 10.95
N ALA A 117 -23.66 -21.86 12.00
CA ALA A 117 -24.60 -21.56 13.08
C ALA A 117 -25.81 -20.76 12.58
N LEU A 118 -25.59 -19.74 11.73
CA LEU A 118 -26.67 -18.98 11.09
C LEU A 118 -27.62 -19.83 10.25
N ARG A 119 -27.07 -20.85 9.56
CA ARG A 119 -27.86 -21.79 8.75
C ARG A 119 -28.67 -22.77 9.61
N ALA A 120 -28.09 -23.23 10.71
CA ALA A 120 -28.76 -24.13 11.66
C ALA A 120 -29.92 -23.44 12.40
N ASP A 121 -29.78 -22.17 12.75
CA ASP A 121 -30.80 -21.37 13.46
C ASP A 121 -32.01 -21.02 12.56
N LYS A 122 -31.87 -21.18 11.24
CA LYS A 122 -32.94 -20.95 10.23
C LYS A 122 -33.60 -22.24 9.72
N GLN A 123 -33.26 -23.41 10.27
CA GLN A 123 -33.97 -24.66 9.96
C GLN A 123 -35.26 -24.75 10.80
N PRO A 124 -36.46 -24.82 10.20
CA PRO A 124 -37.65 -25.34 10.88
C PRO A 124 -37.56 -26.85 11.12
#